data_AF-A0A6M2ABN3-F1
#
_entry.id   AF-A0A6M2ABN3-F1
#
_cell.length_a   1.000
_cell.length_b   1.000
_cell.length_c   1.000
_cell.angle_alpha   90.00
_cell.angle_beta   90.00
_cell.angle_gamma   90.00
#
_symmetry.space_group_name_H-M   'P 1'
#
loop_
_entity.id
_entity.type
_entity.pdbx_description
1 polymer ?
#
loop_
_entity_poly.entity_id
_entity_poly.type
_entity_poly.pdbx_seq_one_letter_code
_entity_poly.pdbx_strand_id
1 'polypeptide(L)'
;MSQFPPPGYDDETVVPQKQLKLFLDHFVDRLEVVQSLFQEQVPKEIVPSHELERELSELHASAESLGEEYLFLVERLIRDYTHFKQEPDQEKLDRLFGDVKSLELLLV
;
A
#
# COMPACT_ATOMS: atom_id res chain seq x y z
N MET A 1 -19.65 18.82 37.18
CA MET A 1 -18.23 19.10 36.95
C MET A 1 -17.57 17.82 36.47
N SER A 2 -16.90 17.92 35.32
CA SER A 2 -15.99 16.97 34.67
C SER A 2 -16.44 15.51 34.54
N GLN A 3 -17.05 15.24 33.38
CA GLN A 3 -17.18 13.94 32.77
C GLN A 3 -15.79 13.53 32.25
N PHE A 4 -15.04 12.76 33.04
CA PHE A 4 -13.81 12.11 32.55
C PHE A 4 -14.22 11.02 31.55
N PRO A 5 -13.65 10.98 30.32
CA PRO A 5 -13.87 9.85 29.44
C PRO A 5 -13.22 8.60 30.05
N PRO A 6 -13.79 7.40 29.81
CA PRO A 6 -13.22 6.16 30.32
C PRO A 6 -11.83 5.93 29.73
N PRO A 7 -10.86 5.43 30.52
CA PRO A 7 -9.53 5.10 30.04
C PRO A 7 -9.58 3.77 29.26
N GLY A 8 -8.95 3.74 28.09
CA GLY A 8 -8.72 2.51 27.36
C GLY A 8 -9.14 2.54 25.90
N TYR A 9 -8.50 3.39 25.11
CA TYR A 9 -8.12 3.08 23.74
C TYR A 9 -6.82 3.84 23.52
N ASP A 10 -5.70 3.12 23.58
CA ASP A 10 -4.38 3.67 23.34
C ASP A 10 -4.33 4.27 21.93
N ASP A 11 -4.31 5.60 21.86
CA ASP A 11 -4.20 6.41 20.64
C ASP A 11 -2.90 6.14 19.83
N GLU A 12 -1.97 5.36 20.39
CA GLU A 12 -0.64 5.14 19.83
C GLU A 12 -0.64 4.29 18.55
N THR A 13 -1.63 3.41 18.33
CA THR A 13 -1.76 2.60 17.10
C THR A 13 -2.68 3.24 16.06
N VAL A 14 -3.56 4.16 16.47
CA VAL A 14 -4.48 4.87 15.58
C VAL A 14 -3.73 5.78 14.62
N VAL A 15 -2.63 6.38 15.05
CA VAL A 15 -1.81 7.26 14.19
C VAL A 15 -1.04 6.47 13.13
N PRO A 16 -0.28 5.40 13.46
CA PRO A 16 0.37 4.56 12.48
C PRO A 16 -0.60 3.87 11.50
N GLN A 17 -1.78 3.43 11.95
CA GLN A 17 -2.76 2.77 11.07
C GLN A 17 -3.36 3.76 10.07
N LYS A 18 -3.69 4.98 10.51
CA LYS A 18 -4.11 6.07 9.61
C LYS A 18 -3.02 6.46 8.62
N GLN A 19 -1.76 6.45 9.06
CA GLN A 19 -0.62 6.77 8.22
C GLN A 19 -0.37 5.67 7.17
N LEU A 20 -0.41 4.39 7.56
CA LEU A 20 -0.31 3.28 6.63
C LEU A 20 -1.44 3.32 5.59
N LYS A 21 -2.67 3.63 6.02
CA LYS A 21 -3.81 3.82 5.12
C LYS A 21 -3.59 4.95 4.13
N LEU A 22 -3.11 6.11 4.58
CA LEU A 22 -2.83 7.24 3.69
C LEU A 22 -1.80 6.88 2.62
N PHE A 23 -0.73 6.17 2.99
CA PHE A 23 0.27 5.71 2.02
C PHE A 23 -0.28 4.65 1.07
N LEU A 24 -1.16 3.77 1.56
CA LEU A 24 -1.83 2.78 0.73
C LEU A 24 -2.74 3.46 -0.29
N ASP A 25 -3.56 4.42 0.12
CA ASP A 25 -4.45 5.18 -0.77
C ASP A 25 -3.65 5.87 -1.88
N HIS A 26 -2.53 6.54 -1.55
CA HIS A 26 -1.65 7.15 -2.56
C HIS A 26 -1.05 6.12 -3.53
N PHE A 27 -0.63 4.96 -3.01
CA PHE A 27 -0.08 3.89 -3.83
C PHE A 27 -1.13 3.31 -4.78
N VAL A 28 -2.38 3.18 -4.32
CA VAL A 28 -3.52 2.75 -5.15
C VAL A 28 -3.77 3.74 -6.27
N ASP A 29 -3.87 5.03 -5.97
CA ASP A 29 -4.08 6.07 -6.98
C ASP A 29 -3.03 5.98 -8.10
N ARG A 30 -1.76 5.72 -7.75
CA ARG A 30 -0.71 5.53 -8.75
C ARG A 30 -0.83 4.21 -9.51
N LEU A 31 -1.17 3.10 -8.85
CA LEU A 31 -1.42 1.84 -9.53
C LEU A 31 -2.59 1.95 -10.51
N GLU A 32 -3.62 2.72 -10.21
CA GLU A 32 -4.73 3.01 -11.13
C GLU A 32 -4.28 3.77 -12.38
N VAL A 33 -3.33 4.69 -12.25
CA VAL A 33 -2.68 5.33 -13.41
C VAL A 33 -1.97 4.27 -14.24
N VAL A 34 -1.19 3.38 -13.61
CA VAL A 34 -0.52 2.28 -14.32
C VAL A 34 -1.52 1.37 -15.04
N GLN A 35 -2.62 1.03 -14.38
CA GLN A 35 -3.71 0.24 -14.97
C GLN A 35 -4.32 0.91 -16.20
N SER A 36 -4.51 2.23 -16.15
CA SER A 36 -5.01 3.00 -17.28
C SER A 36 -4.03 2.97 -18.45
N LEU A 37 -2.73 3.13 -18.20
CA LEU A 37 -1.69 3.04 -19.23
C LEU A 37 -1.67 1.66 -19.91
N PHE A 38 -1.88 0.59 -19.14
CA PHE A 38 -1.99 -0.78 -19.67
C PHE A 38 -3.20 -0.96 -20.59
N GLN A 39 -4.35 -0.38 -20.23
CA GLN A 39 -5.56 -0.44 -21.05
C GLN A 39 -5.42 0.38 -22.35
N GLU A 40 -4.74 1.52 -22.28
CA GLU A 40 -4.47 2.39 -23.42
C GLU A 40 -3.35 1.87 -24.34
N GLN A 41 -2.73 0.72 -24.00
CA GLN A 41 -1.59 0.13 -24.73
C GLN A 41 -0.41 1.12 -24.87
N VAL A 42 -0.25 2.00 -23.89
CA VAL A 42 0.84 2.97 -23.83
C VAL A 42 2.16 2.23 -23.58
N PRO A 43 3.29 2.67 -24.16
CA PRO A 43 4.57 1.99 -23.96
C PRO A 43 4.91 1.82 -22.47
N LYS A 44 5.25 0.58 -22.09
CA LYS A 44 5.55 0.17 -20.71
C LYS A 44 6.72 0.95 -20.06
N GLU A 45 7.53 1.63 -20.86
CA GLU A 45 8.62 2.50 -20.39
C GLU A 45 8.14 3.76 -19.65
N ILE A 46 6.85 4.11 -19.74
CA ILE A 46 6.28 5.33 -19.14
C ILE A 46 5.80 5.10 -17.69
N VAL A 47 5.86 3.87 -17.17
CA VAL A 47 5.41 3.56 -15.80
C VAL A 47 6.31 4.30 -14.77
N PRO A 48 5.75 5.16 -13.90
CA PRO A 48 6.53 5.94 -12.93
C PRO A 48 7.07 5.05 -11.80
N SER A 49 8.22 4.43 -12.04
CA SER A 49 8.78 3.43 -11.12
C SER A 49 9.34 4.02 -9.82
N HIS A 50 9.95 5.21 -9.86
CA HIS A 50 10.59 5.81 -8.68
C HIS A 50 9.60 6.29 -7.60
N GLU A 51 8.40 6.74 -8.02
CA GLU A 51 7.40 7.23 -7.08
C GLU A 51 6.74 6.07 -6.33
N LEU A 52 6.36 5.02 -7.05
CA LEU A 52 5.83 3.77 -6.49
C LEU A 52 6.84 3.11 -5.54
N GLU A 53 8.14 3.13 -5.87
CA GLU A 53 9.20 2.63 -4.97
C GLU A 53 9.28 3.41 -3.67
N ARG A 54 9.13 4.74 -3.73
CA ARG A 54 9.13 5.58 -2.53
C ARG A 54 7.93 5.26 -1.65
N GLU A 55 6.74 5.14 -2.24
CA GLU A 55 5.51 4.80 -1.51
C GLU A 55 5.58 3.43 -0.87
N LEU A 56 6.14 2.43 -1.56
CA LEU A 56 6.38 1.11 -0.99
C LEU A 56 7.34 1.15 0.21
N SER A 57 8.36 2.02 0.18
CA SER A 57 9.25 2.23 1.31
C SER A 57 8.54 2.89 2.50
N GLU A 58 7.66 3.86 2.24
CA GLU A 58 6.82 4.54 3.24
C GLU A 58 5.79 3.58 3.87
N LEU A 59 5.17 2.72 3.04
CA LEU A 59 4.30 1.62 3.48
C LEU A 59 5.04 0.64 4.40
N HIS A 60 6.26 0.23 4.02
CA HIS A 60 7.06 -0.69 4.81
C HIS A 60 7.38 -0.14 6.20
N ALA A 61 7.92 1.08 6.25
CA ALA A 61 8.27 1.75 7.50
C ALA A 61 7.04 1.93 8.42
N SER A 62 5.87 2.18 7.83
CA SER A 62 4.62 2.31 8.59
C SER A 62 4.13 0.96 9.12
N ALA A 63 4.22 -0.10 8.31
CA ALA A 63 3.79 -1.44 8.68
C ALA A 63 4.67 -2.06 9.79
N GLU A 64 5.98 -1.77 9.81
CA GLU A 64 6.88 -2.21 10.89
C GLU A 64 6.38 -1.77 12.27
N SER A 65 5.74 -0.61 12.37
CA SER A 65 5.21 -0.09 13.63
C SER A 65 3.86 -0.68 14.06
N LEU A 66 3.16 -1.38 13.14
CA LEU A 66 1.82 -1.93 13.34
C LEU A 66 1.81 -3.43 13.66
N GLY A 67 2.89 -4.14 13.35
CA GLY A 67 3.10 -5.54 13.70
C GLY A 67 3.37 -6.45 12.51
N GLU A 68 3.69 -7.72 12.80
CA GLU A 68 4.17 -8.70 11.82
C GLU A 68 3.17 -8.97 10.69
N GLU A 69 1.87 -8.93 10.97
CA GLU A 69 0.83 -9.20 9.97
C GLU A 69 0.80 -8.13 8.86
N TYR A 70 0.87 -6.85 9.23
CA TYR A 70 0.95 -5.73 8.29
C TYR A 70 2.26 -5.77 7.52
N LEU A 71 3.38 -6.01 8.22
CA LEU A 71 4.70 -6.08 7.61
C LEU A 71 4.76 -7.20 6.56
N PHE A 72 4.25 -8.39 6.87
CA PHE A 72 4.21 -9.52 5.95
C PHE A 72 3.45 -9.20 4.65
N LEU A 73 2.30 -8.54 4.74
CA LEU A 73 1.53 -8.15 3.56
C LEU A 73 2.25 -7.08 2.73
N VAL A 74 2.87 -6.10 3.39
CA VAL A 74 3.64 -5.06 2.68
C VAL A 74 4.89 -5.64 2.01
N GLU A 75 5.62 -6.54 2.67
CA GLU A 75 6.77 -7.23 2.06
C GLU A 75 6.35 -8.05 0.83
N ARG A 76 5.20 -8.72 0.91
CA ARG A 76 4.63 -9.45 -0.24
C ARG A 76 4.29 -8.49 -1.39
N LEU A 77 3.63 -7.36 -1.09
CA LEU A 77 3.31 -6.32 -2.07
C LEU A 77 4.58 -5.78 -2.75
N ILE A 78 5.64 -5.51 -1.99
CA ILE A 78 6.95 -5.05 -2.50
C ILE A 78 7.56 -6.09 -3.44
N ARG A 79 7.49 -7.37 -3.07
CA ARG A 79 8.00 -8.46 -3.88
C ARG A 79 7.25 -8.57 -5.20
N ASP A 80 5.92 -8.54 -5.16
CA ASP A 80 5.09 -8.62 -6.37
C ASP A 80 5.29 -7.39 -7.27
N TYR A 81 5.51 -6.20 -6.67
CA TYR A 81 5.87 -5.00 -7.43
C TYR A 81 7.24 -5.13 -8.09
N THR A 82 8.21 -5.73 -7.40
CA THR A 82 9.54 -5.99 -7.96
C THR A 82 9.45 -6.91 -9.19
N HIS A 83 8.62 -7.95 -9.12
CA HIS A 83 8.35 -8.84 -10.25
C HIS A 83 7.63 -8.12 -11.40
N PHE A 84 6.64 -7.28 -11.08
CA PHE A 84 5.94 -6.44 -12.05
C PHE A 84 6.90 -5.46 -12.75
N LYS A 85 7.78 -4.79 -12.01
CA LYS A 85 8.75 -3.82 -12.56
C LYS A 85 9.70 -4.48 -13.57
N GLN A 86 10.15 -5.70 -13.32
CA GLN A 86 11.06 -6.43 -14.20
C GLN A 86 10.40 -6.82 -15.53
N GLU A 87 9.15 -7.26 -15.46
CA GLU A 87 8.38 -7.68 -16.61
C GLU A 87 6.92 -7.26 -16.40
N PRO A 88 6.54 -6.04 -16.82
CA PRO A 88 5.20 -5.53 -16.57
C PRO A 88 4.16 -6.28 -17.43
N ASP A 89 3.19 -6.91 -16.79
CA ASP A 89 2.06 -7.59 -17.42
C ASP A 89 0.77 -7.40 -16.61
N GLN A 90 -0.37 -7.66 -17.24
CA GLN A 90 -1.68 -7.46 -16.61
C GLN A 90 -1.91 -8.42 -15.44
N GLU A 91 -1.43 -9.66 -15.50
CA GLU A 91 -1.62 -10.65 -14.44
C GLU A 91 -0.89 -10.24 -13.15
N LYS A 92 0.34 -9.74 -13.28
CA LYS A 92 1.12 -9.20 -12.15
C LYS A 92 0.50 -7.92 -11.60
N LEU A 93 -0.08 -7.08 -12.44
CA LEU A 93 -0.82 -5.90 -12.00
C LEU A 93 -2.08 -6.29 -11.21
N ASP A 94 -2.83 -7.29 -11.67
CA ASP A 94 -4.00 -7.82 -10.95
C ASP A 94 -3.59 -8.41 -9.59
N ARG A 95 -2.42 -9.07 -9.49
CA ARG A 95 -1.87 -9.54 -8.21
C ARG A 95 -1.55 -8.39 -7.25
N LEU A 96 -0.95 -7.31 -7.75
CA LEU A 96 -0.70 -6.11 -6.96
C LEU A 96 -1.98 -5.54 -6.35
N PHE A 97 -3.04 -5.41 -7.15
CA PHE A 97 -4.35 -4.98 -6.64
C PHE A 97 -4.93 -5.97 -5.61
N GLY A 98 -4.70 -7.28 -5.78
CA GLY A 98 -5.07 -8.29 -4.81
C GLY A 98 -4.35 -8.15 -3.46
N ASP A 99 -3.06 -7.85 -3.49
CA ASP A 99 -2.24 -7.62 -2.29
C ASP A 99 -2.64 -6.32 -1.59
N VAL A 100 -2.85 -5.24 -2.35
CA VAL A 100 -3.42 -3.97 -1.84
C VAL A 100 -4.73 -4.22 -1.12
N LYS A 101 -5.69 -4.91 -1.77
CA LYS A 101 -7.00 -5.20 -1.18
C LYS A 101 -6.90 -6.01 0.11
N SER A 102 -5.92 -6.92 0.18
CA SER A 102 -5.66 -7.68 1.41
C SER A 102 -5.21 -6.76 2.54
N LEU A 103 -4.36 -5.77 2.24
CA LEU A 103 -3.91 -4.77 3.21
C LEU A 103 -5.04 -3.81 3.60
N GLU A 104 -5.86 -3.35 2.65
CA GLU A 104 -7.03 -2.52 2.94
C GLU A 104 -7.99 -3.20 3.93
N LEU A 105 -8.24 -4.51 3.77
CA LEU A 105 -9.13 -5.27 4.66
C LEU A 105 -8.61 -5.33 6.11
N LEU A 106 -7.30 -5.25 6.34
CA LEU A 106 -6.74 -5.15 7.69
C LEU A 106 -6.85 -3.74 8.28
N LEU A 107 -7.05 -2.73 7.44
CA LEU A 107 -7.13 -1.32 7.82
C LEU A 107 -8.58 -0.81 8.04
N VAL A 108 -9.58 -1.69 7.95
CA VAL A 108 -11.02 -1.40 8.16
C VAL A 108 -11.43 -1.47 9.63
#